data_AF-A0A3B0MDP4-F1
#
_entry.id   AF-A0A3B0MDP4-F1
#
_cell.length_a   1.000
_cell.length_b   1.000
_cell.length_c   1.000
_cell.angle_alpha   90.00
_cell.angle_beta   90.00
_cell.angle_gamma   90.00
#
_symmetry.space_group_name_H-M   'P 1'
#
loop_
_entity.id
_entity.type
_entity.pdbx_description
1 polymer ?
#
loop_
_entity_poly.entity_id
_entity_poly.type
_entity_poly.pdbx_seq_one_letter_code
_entity_poly.pdbx_strand_id
1 'polypeptide(L)'
;MTQTHKQNVPTLRFPGFDGLWKTAPINDWLSKLIDYRGKAPPKTETGVPLITARNVKMGYLDFKADEYIDKDMFETWMNRGRPKPGDVLFTTEAPLGNVAQYPSVLSLTLPTCFREFHRARSERGVPG
;
A
#
# COMPACT_ATOMS: atom_id res chain seq x y z
N MET A 1 29.50 8.48 -28.67
CA MET A 1 28.55 8.32 -27.55
C MET A 1 28.01 6.90 -27.62
N THR A 2 28.55 5.98 -26.81
CA THR A 2 28.13 4.58 -26.81
C THR A 2 26.78 4.45 -26.12
N GLN A 3 25.76 4.02 -26.88
CA GLN A 3 24.46 3.67 -26.31
C GLN A 3 24.66 2.45 -25.41
N THR A 4 24.53 2.64 -24.09
CA THR A 4 24.55 1.55 -23.14
C THR A 4 23.26 0.76 -23.30
N HIS A 5 23.33 -0.44 -23.87
CA HIS A 5 22.21 -1.37 -23.91
C HIS A 5 21.81 -1.73 -22.47
N LYS A 6 20.77 -1.09 -21.96
CA LYS A 6 20.23 -1.37 -20.62
C LYS A 6 19.53 -2.73 -20.70
N GLN A 7 20.15 -3.77 -20.14
CA GLN A 7 19.55 -5.10 -20.11
C GLN A 7 18.26 -5.06 -19.26
N ASN A 8 17.12 -5.44 -19.84
CA ASN A 8 15.83 -5.55 -19.15
C ASN A 8 15.68 -6.89 -18.43
N VAL A 9 16.77 -7.34 -17.81
CA VAL A 9 16.92 -8.65 -17.18
C VAL A 9 17.74 -8.44 -15.90
N PRO A 10 17.23 -8.77 -14.70
CA PRO A 10 17.98 -8.67 -13.46
C PRO A 10 19.13 -9.68 -13.42
N THR A 11 20.21 -9.28 -12.74
CA THR A 11 21.42 -10.07 -12.51
C THR A 11 21.13 -11.34 -11.71
N LEU A 12 20.18 -11.29 -10.78
CA LEU A 12 19.74 -12.43 -9.97
C LEU A 12 18.29 -12.78 -10.31
N ARG A 13 18.02 -14.05 -10.59
CA ARG A 13 16.69 -14.57 -10.95
C ARG A 13 16.40 -15.88 -10.24
N PHE A 14 15.14 -16.04 -9.84
CA PHE A 14 14.65 -17.32 -9.38
C PHE A 14 14.55 -18.31 -10.56
N PRO A 15 14.81 -19.62 -10.33
CA PRO A 15 14.60 -20.65 -11.34
C PRO A 15 13.18 -20.59 -11.92
N GLY A 16 13.05 -20.70 -13.25
CA GLY A 16 11.76 -20.65 -13.94
C GLY A 16 11.26 -19.24 -14.34
N PHE A 17 12.05 -18.19 -14.11
CA PHE A 17 11.74 -16.82 -14.54
C PHE A 17 12.79 -16.28 -15.52
N ASP A 18 12.74 -16.71 -16.78
CA ASP A 18 13.71 -16.44 -17.85
C ASP A 18 13.32 -15.27 -18.79
N GLY A 19 12.06 -14.84 -18.76
CA GLY A 19 11.56 -13.76 -19.61
C GLY A 19 12.11 -12.35 -19.31
N LEU A 20 11.98 -11.46 -20.30
CA LEU A 20 12.26 -10.02 -20.17
C LEU A 20 11.30 -9.36 -19.17
N TRP A 21 11.80 -8.37 -18.42
CA TRP A 21 10.94 -7.53 -17.58
C TRP A 21 10.07 -6.62 -18.43
N LYS A 22 8.80 -6.50 -18.04
CA LYS A 22 7.89 -5.52 -18.59
C LYS A 22 7.93 -4.27 -17.71
N THR A 23 8.09 -3.11 -18.33
CA THR A 23 8.02 -1.81 -17.64
C THR A 23 6.69 -1.16 -17.97
N ALA A 24 5.98 -0.71 -16.95
CA ALA A 24 4.77 0.10 -17.09
C ALA A 24 4.67 1.05 -15.89
N PRO A 25 3.88 2.14 -15.99
CA PRO A 25 3.53 2.97 -14.84
C PRO A 25 2.99 2.13 -13.68
N ILE A 26 3.27 2.53 -12.45
CA ILE A 26 2.82 1.78 -11.25
C ILE A 26 1.29 1.60 -11.24
N ASN A 27 0.55 2.59 -11.72
CA ASN A 27 -0.91 2.56 -11.77
C ASN A 27 -1.46 1.39 -12.60
N ASP A 28 -0.72 0.89 -13.59
CA ASP A 28 -1.15 -0.24 -14.43
C ASP A 28 -1.06 -1.58 -13.67
N TRP A 29 -0.25 -1.63 -12.61
CA TRP A 29 -0.08 -2.80 -11.75
C TRP A 29 -0.93 -2.74 -10.47
N LEU A 30 -1.52 -1.58 -10.17
CA LEU A 30 -2.33 -1.36 -8.98
C LEU A 30 -3.81 -1.53 -9.28
N SER A 31 -4.50 -2.31 -8.45
CA SER A 31 -5.97 -2.42 -8.54
C SER A 31 -6.70 -1.21 -7.94
N LYS A 32 -6.07 -0.52 -6.97
CA LYS A 32 -6.63 0.65 -6.30
C LYS A 32 -5.51 1.42 -5.61
N LEU A 33 -5.48 2.74 -5.82
CA LEU A 33 -4.63 3.67 -5.09
C LEU A 33 -5.52 4.48 -4.14
N ILE A 34 -5.18 4.54 -2.85
CA ILE A 34 -5.94 5.30 -1.86
C ILE A 34 -5.00 6.33 -1.22
N ASP A 35 -5.46 7.57 -1.19
CA ASP A 35 -4.68 8.71 -0.72
C ASP A 35 -5.61 9.65 0.05
N TYR A 36 -5.29 9.91 1.32
CA TYR A 36 -6.04 10.77 2.23
C TYR A 36 -5.31 12.09 2.54
N ARG A 37 -4.34 12.50 1.72
CA ARG A 37 -3.64 13.78 1.86
C ARG A 37 -4.59 15.00 1.79
N GLY A 38 -4.13 16.11 2.34
CA GLY A 38 -4.76 17.43 2.21
C GLY A 38 -5.68 17.85 3.36
N LYS A 39 -6.07 16.93 4.25
CA LYS A 39 -6.78 17.28 5.48
C LYS A 39 -6.41 16.26 6.57
N ALA A 40 -5.97 16.74 7.73
CA ALA A 40 -5.73 15.85 8.87
C ALA A 40 -7.09 15.49 9.53
N PRO A 41 -7.31 14.22 9.92
CA PRO A 41 -8.49 13.87 10.70
C PRO A 41 -8.47 14.58 12.06
N PRO A 42 -9.63 14.96 12.61
CA PRO A 42 -9.72 15.44 13.98
C PRO A 42 -9.32 14.31 14.92
N LYS A 43 -8.38 14.58 15.82
CA LYS A 43 -7.82 13.59 16.74
C LYS A 43 -8.58 13.59 18.06
N THR A 44 -8.71 12.42 18.67
CA THR A 44 -9.32 12.21 19.97
C THR A 44 -8.38 11.42 20.88
N GLU A 45 -8.64 11.44 22.19
CA GLU A 45 -7.86 10.65 23.17
C GLU A 45 -8.21 9.15 23.13
N THR A 46 -9.43 8.83 22.68
CA THR A 46 -9.95 7.47 22.57
C THR A 46 -10.75 7.33 21.28
N GLY A 47 -10.95 6.10 20.83
CA GLY A 47 -11.76 5.80 19.65
C GLY A 47 -11.08 4.79 18.74
N VAL A 48 -11.23 4.98 17.43
CA VAL A 48 -10.61 4.13 16.42
C VAL A 48 -9.16 4.58 16.22
N PRO A 49 -8.16 3.69 16.33
CA PRO A 49 -6.77 4.12 16.16
C PRO A 49 -6.50 4.60 14.72
N LEU A 50 -5.46 5.40 14.54
CA LEU A 50 -5.05 5.96 13.26
C LEU A 50 -3.69 5.39 12.85
N ILE A 51 -3.56 4.91 11.61
CA ILE A 51 -2.23 4.63 11.02
C ILE A 51 -1.75 5.89 10.31
N THR A 52 -1.01 6.77 10.95
CA THR A 52 -0.43 7.93 10.24
C THR A 52 0.93 7.58 9.65
N ALA A 53 1.54 8.51 8.92
CA ALA A 53 2.91 8.35 8.40
C ALA A 53 3.94 8.02 9.51
N ARG A 54 3.62 8.32 10.78
CA ARG A 54 4.47 8.00 11.94
C ARG A 54 4.51 6.50 12.24
N ASN A 55 3.41 5.79 11.98
CA ASN A 55 3.28 4.36 12.24
C ASN A 55 4.01 3.53 11.17
N VAL A 56 4.11 4.02 9.93
CA VAL A 56 4.76 3.28 8.83
C VAL A 56 6.27 3.39 8.97
N LYS A 57 6.94 2.28 9.31
CA LYS A 57 8.40 2.14 9.34
C LYS A 57 8.88 1.27 8.19
N MET A 58 10.20 1.21 7.98
CA MET A 58 10.79 0.35 6.96
C MET A 58 10.57 -1.13 7.31
N GLY A 59 9.60 -1.76 6.64
CA GLY A 59 9.26 -3.18 6.74
C GLY A 59 8.20 -3.54 7.80
N TYR A 60 7.74 -2.59 8.62
CA TYR A 60 6.77 -2.88 9.69
C TYR A 60 5.91 -1.68 10.10
N LEU A 61 4.83 -1.95 10.83
CA LEU A 61 4.00 -0.92 11.47
C LEU A 61 4.32 -0.81 12.96
N ASP A 62 4.63 0.40 13.38
CA ASP A 62 4.82 0.78 14.78
C ASP A 62 3.52 1.35 15.35
N PHE A 63 2.90 0.59 16.24
CA PHE A 63 1.66 0.98 16.92
C PHE A 63 1.91 1.69 18.25
N LYS A 64 3.13 2.16 18.55
CA LYS A 64 3.38 3.00 19.74
C LYS A 64 2.86 4.43 19.59
N ALA A 65 2.71 4.89 18.34
CA ALA A 65 2.12 6.20 18.04
C ALA A 65 0.60 6.05 18.03
N ASP A 66 0.00 6.26 19.19
CA ASP A 66 -1.43 6.06 19.45
C ASP A 66 -2.21 7.36 19.21
N GLU A 67 -2.53 7.62 17.94
CA GLU A 67 -3.47 8.68 17.57
C GLU A 67 -4.83 8.04 17.32
N TYR A 68 -5.93 8.65 17.78
CA TYR A 68 -7.28 8.13 17.61
C TYR A 68 -8.18 9.12 16.89
N ILE A 69 -9.27 8.62 16.33
CA ILE A 69 -10.39 9.38 15.80
C ILE A 69 -11.69 8.81 16.40
N ASP A 70 -12.67 9.69 16.63
CA ASP A 70 -14.01 9.27 17.00
C ASP A 70 -14.61 8.29 15.97
N LYS A 71 -15.42 7.34 16.44
CA LYS A 71 -15.97 6.26 15.61
C LYS A 71 -16.93 6.77 14.53
N ASP A 72 -17.79 7.73 14.87
CA ASP A 72 -18.76 8.25 13.91
C ASP A 72 -18.04 9.11 12.86
N MET A 73 -17.04 9.88 13.31
CA MET A 73 -16.19 10.65 12.42
C MET A 73 -15.36 9.73 11.50
N PHE A 74 -14.83 8.62 12.01
CA PHE A 74 -14.09 7.63 11.22
C PHE A 74 -14.88 7.15 9.99
N GLU A 75 -16.14 6.76 10.21
CA GLU A 75 -16.99 6.23 9.15
C GLU A 75 -17.21 7.25 8.03
N THR A 76 -17.39 8.53 8.40
CA THR A 76 -17.51 9.62 7.42
C THR A 76 -16.19 9.98 6.74
N TRP A 77 -15.07 9.89 7.47
CA TRP A 77 -13.74 10.20 6.95
C TRP A 77 -13.27 9.16 5.94
N MET A 78 -13.64 7.89 6.13
CA MET A 78 -13.15 6.75 5.34
C MET A 78 -13.90 6.45 4.04
N ASN A 79 -14.12 7.48 3.24
CA ASN A 79 -14.92 7.37 2.01
C ASN A 79 -14.17 6.83 0.77
N ARG A 80 -12.84 6.86 0.72
CA ARG A 80 -12.02 6.34 -0.40
C ARG A 80 -11.73 4.84 -0.29
N GLY A 81 -12.04 4.21 0.84
CA GLY A 81 -11.87 2.78 1.12
C GLY A 81 -10.85 2.51 2.22
N ARG A 82 -10.80 1.26 2.70
CA ARG A 82 -9.95 0.82 3.83
C ARG A 82 -8.87 -0.16 3.38
N PRO A 83 -7.69 -0.18 4.01
CA PRO A 83 -6.68 -1.20 3.75
C PRO A 83 -7.16 -2.57 4.21
N LYS A 84 -6.61 -3.63 3.63
CA LYS A 84 -6.86 -5.04 3.91
C LYS A 84 -5.55 -5.76 4.22
N PRO A 85 -5.58 -6.88 4.94
CA PRO A 85 -4.43 -7.77 5.08
C PRO A 85 -3.72 -8.03 3.75
N GLY A 86 -2.39 -7.85 3.74
CA GLY A 86 -1.56 -8.02 2.55
C GLY A 86 -1.25 -6.72 1.81
N ASP A 87 -2.02 -5.66 2.08
CA ASP A 87 -1.89 -4.39 1.40
C ASP A 87 -0.56 -3.68 1.72
N VAL A 88 0.02 -2.92 0.79
CA VAL A 88 1.22 -2.13 1.08
C VAL A 88 0.81 -0.80 1.69
N LEU A 89 1.67 -0.18 2.50
CA LEU A 89 1.53 1.17 3.05
C LEU A 89 2.80 1.92 2.70
N PHE A 90 2.66 3.13 2.14
CA PHE A 90 3.78 3.91 1.62
C PHE A 90 3.69 5.36 2.07
N THR A 91 4.76 5.92 2.62
CA THR A 91 4.81 7.34 2.98
C THR A 91 5.35 8.20 1.84
N THR A 92 4.59 9.21 1.43
CA THR A 92 4.93 10.07 0.26
C THR A 92 5.54 11.41 0.64
N GLU A 93 5.70 11.70 1.92
CA GLU A 93 6.19 13.00 2.42
C GLU A 93 7.30 12.78 3.46
N ALA A 94 7.04 12.99 4.75
CA ALA A 94 8.05 12.86 5.80
C ALA A 94 7.61 11.82 6.87
N PRO A 95 8.39 10.77 7.12
CA PRO A 95 9.58 10.32 6.37
C PRO A 95 9.21 9.84 4.97
N LEU A 96 10.03 10.10 3.94
CA LEU A 96 9.73 9.66 2.57
C LEU A 96 10.14 8.20 2.37
N GLY A 97 9.28 7.42 1.74
CA GLY A 97 9.65 6.11 1.22
C GLY A 97 9.64 4.98 2.25
N ASN A 98 9.08 5.18 3.44
CA ASN A 98 8.81 4.06 4.34
C ASN A 98 7.73 3.18 3.73
N VAL A 99 7.98 1.87 3.74
CA VAL A 99 7.08 0.86 3.19
C VAL A 99 6.85 -0.24 4.21
N ALA A 100 5.59 -0.59 4.44
CA ALA A 100 5.22 -1.74 5.27
C ALA A 100 4.03 -2.47 4.66
N GLN A 101 3.87 -3.75 5.00
CA GLN A 101 2.66 -4.49 4.66
C GLN A 101 1.64 -4.35 5.79
N TYR A 102 0.37 -4.19 5.42
CA TYR A 102 -0.76 -4.20 6.33
C TYR A 102 -0.97 -5.63 6.84
N PRO A 103 -0.87 -5.83 8.17
CA PRO A 103 -0.76 -7.15 8.77
C PRO A 103 -2.07 -7.95 8.68
N SER A 104 -1.96 -9.28 8.63
CA SER A 104 -3.10 -10.21 8.68
C SER A 104 -3.57 -10.55 10.09
N VAL A 105 -2.70 -10.36 11.09
CA VAL A 105 -2.94 -10.71 12.50
C VAL A 105 -3.73 -9.65 13.28
N LEU A 106 -4.03 -8.50 12.66
CA LEU A 106 -4.79 -7.41 13.27
C LEU A 106 -6.19 -7.37 12.68
N SER A 107 -7.17 -7.83 13.47
CA SER A 107 -8.59 -7.54 13.28
C SER A 107 -8.96 -6.20 13.92
N LEU A 108 -8.20 -5.14 13.65
CA LEU A 108 -8.48 -3.77 14.13
C LEU A 108 -8.53 -2.82 12.92
N THR A 109 -9.74 -2.33 12.63
CA THR A 109 -10.10 -1.38 11.57
C THR A 109 -9.44 -0.01 11.78
N LEU A 110 -8.71 0.52 10.79
CA LEU A 110 -8.07 1.87 10.83
C LEU A 110 -8.25 2.66 9.51
N PRO A 111 -8.15 4.02 9.52
CA PRO A 111 -8.59 4.90 8.46
C PRO A 111 -7.46 5.48 7.61
N THR A 112 -6.39 4.72 7.37
CA THR A 112 -5.29 5.27 6.59
C THR A 112 -4.65 4.17 5.78
N CYS A 113 -4.39 4.52 4.53
CA CYS A 113 -4.80 3.68 3.44
C CYS A 113 -3.70 3.60 2.41
N PHE A 114 -3.41 2.38 1.98
CA PHE A 114 -2.87 1.98 0.68
C PHE A 114 -3.17 0.48 0.56
N ARG A 115 -3.31 -0.03 -0.68
CA ARG A 115 -3.82 -1.38 -1.01
C ARG A 115 -2.85 -2.19 -1.90
N GLU A 116 -2.65 -3.48 -1.62
CA GLU A 116 -1.98 -4.54 -2.45
C GLU A 116 -2.50 -5.96 -2.08
N PHE A 117 -3.25 -6.62 -2.96
CA PHE A 117 -2.81 -7.69 -3.87
C PHE A 117 -3.27 -9.09 -3.42
N HIS A 118 -4.47 -9.47 -3.91
CA HIS A 118 -4.80 -10.87 -4.14
C HIS A 118 -4.97 -11.08 -5.65
N ARG A 119 -4.15 -11.94 -6.22
CA ARG A 119 -4.44 -12.63 -7.48
C ARG A 119 -5.17 -13.92 -7.13
N ALA A 120 -6.46 -14.00 -7.45
CA ALA A 120 -7.10 -15.26 -7.77
C ALA A 120 -6.99 -15.44 -9.30
N ARG A 121 -6.41 -16.56 -9.74
CA ARG A 121 -6.20 -16.89 -11.17
C ARG A 121 -7.48 -17.48 -11.77
N SER A 122 -7.59 -17.41 -13.11
CA SER A 122 -8.53 -18.09 -14.03
C SER A 122 -9.91 -17.43 -14.12
N GLU A 123 -10.42 -16.97 -15.28
CA GLU A 123 -10.76 -17.79 -16.45
C GLU A 123 -10.61 -17.09 -17.84
N ARG A 124 -10.20 -17.92 -18.81
CA ARG A 124 -10.49 -17.98 -20.26
C ARG A 124 -11.12 -16.77 -21.00
N GLY A 125 -10.52 -16.46 -22.17
CA GLY A 125 -11.24 -15.86 -23.30
C GLY A 125 -10.32 -15.15 -24.31
N VAL A 126 -9.70 -15.89 -25.24
CA VAL A 126 -9.15 -15.32 -26.49
C VAL A 126 -10.25 -15.46 -27.55
N PRO A 127 -10.74 -14.38 -28.20
CA PRO A 127 -11.46 -14.50 -29.45
C PRO A 127 -10.46 -14.58 -30.61
N GLY A 128 -10.75 -15.48 -31.55
CA GLY A 128 -10.07 -15.57 -32.85
C GLY A 128 -10.51 -14.50 -33.83
#